data_AF-A0A2N0RYM6-F1
#
_entry.id   AF-A0A2N0RYM6-F1
#
_cell.length_a   1.000
_cell.length_b   1.000
_cell.length_c   1.000
_cell.angle_alpha   90.00
_cell.angle_beta   90.00
_cell.angle_gamma   90.00
#
_symmetry.space_group_name_H-M   'P 1'
#
loop_
_entity.id
_entity.type
_entity.pdbx_description
1 polymer ?
#
loop_
_entity_poly.entity_id
_entity_poly.type
_entity_poly.pdbx_seq_one_letter_code
_entity_poly.pdbx_strand_id
1 'polypeptide(L)'
;MEELYKEYESFNREEIRKQQAAITWETDLKRGIYYEDTFSVIMTFSDAYHAYESKKREILLKSLKPPPIVNETKKKKKKKKKCETKIVPDDQVVEDLRWEYRNYESAMVVSMEEEGRYRPFAKNPGSRPLK
;
A
#
# COMPACT_ATOMS: atom_id res chain seq x y z
N MET A 1 -23.57 -26.32 13.57
CA MET A 1 -23.49 -26.72 12.14
C MET A 1 -22.95 -25.60 11.28
N GLU A 2 -23.51 -24.40 11.35
CA GLU A 2 -23.08 -23.28 10.49
C GLU A 2 -21.65 -22.79 10.79
N GLU A 3 -21.23 -22.76 12.06
CA GLU A 3 -19.88 -22.37 12.47
C GLU A 3 -18.80 -23.35 11.96
N LEU A 4 -19.05 -24.66 12.09
CA LEU A 4 -18.16 -25.71 11.57
C LEU A 4 -17.98 -25.61 10.05
N TYR A 5 -19.05 -25.23 9.35
CA TYR A 5 -19.00 -25.05 7.91
C TYR A 5 -18.18 -23.80 7.52
N LYS A 6 -18.32 -22.69 8.26
CA LYS A 6 -17.52 -21.46 8.05
C LYS A 6 -16.03 -21.72 8.28
N GLU A 7 -15.69 -22.50 9.31
CA GLU A 7 -14.31 -22.89 9.61
C GLU A 7 -13.72 -23.80 8.52
N TYR A 8 -14.50 -24.77 8.03
CA TYR A 8 -14.06 -25.60 6.91
C TYR A 8 -13.79 -24.78 5.64
N GLU A 9 -14.67 -23.81 5.32
CA GLU A 9 -14.46 -22.96 4.15
C GLU A 9 -13.24 -22.04 4.29
N SER A 10 -12.98 -21.49 5.50
CA SER A 10 -11.79 -20.65 5.71
C SER A 10 -10.51 -21.47 5.58
N PHE A 11 -10.47 -22.68 6.15
CA PHE A 11 -9.35 -23.60 5.99
C PHE A 11 -9.10 -23.97 4.52
N ASN A 12 -10.15 -24.33 3.79
CA ASN A 12 -10.02 -24.71 2.39
C ASN A 12 -9.56 -23.54 1.50
N ARG A 13 -10.05 -22.32 1.77
CA ARG A 13 -9.57 -21.10 1.09
C ARG A 13 -8.09 -20.86 1.34
N GLU A 14 -7.64 -21.06 2.58
CA GLU A 14 -6.24 -20.85 2.96
C GLU A 14 -5.29 -21.88 2.32
N GLU A 15 -5.70 -23.15 2.23
CA GLU A 15 -4.91 -24.18 1.53
C GLU A 15 -4.82 -23.92 0.02
N ILE A 16 -5.92 -23.50 -0.61
CA ILE A 16 -5.90 -23.11 -2.04
C ILE A 16 -4.97 -21.91 -2.25
N ARG A 17 -5.03 -20.91 -1.36
CA ARG A 17 -4.16 -19.74 -1.41
C ARG A 17 -2.68 -20.13 -1.34
N LYS A 18 -2.30 -20.99 -0.39
CA LYS A 18 -0.92 -21.51 -0.28
C LYS A 18 -0.43 -22.17 -1.56
N GLN A 19 -1.27 -23.02 -2.16
CA GLN A 19 -0.94 -23.71 -3.41
C GLN A 19 -0.76 -22.72 -4.56
N GLN A 20 -1.66 -21.75 -4.70
CA GLN A 20 -1.57 -20.72 -5.72
C GLN A 20 -0.30 -19.87 -5.55
N ALA A 21 -0.01 -19.41 -4.33
CA ALA A 21 1.18 -18.63 -4.04
C ALA A 21 2.47 -19.41 -4.35
N ALA A 22 2.54 -20.68 -3.97
CA ALA A 22 3.67 -21.55 -4.31
C ALA A 22 3.88 -21.69 -5.83
N ILE A 23 2.79 -21.82 -6.60
CA ILE A 23 2.84 -21.89 -8.06
C ILE A 23 3.29 -20.55 -8.64
N THR A 24 2.67 -19.44 -8.23
CA THR A 24 2.96 -18.08 -8.73
C THR A 24 4.42 -17.70 -8.50
N TRP A 25 4.97 -18.05 -7.34
CA TRP A 25 6.34 -17.71 -6.96
C TRP A 25 7.34 -18.84 -7.23
N GLU A 26 6.91 -19.95 -7.85
CA GLU A 26 7.73 -21.13 -8.14
C GLU A 26 8.52 -21.65 -6.93
N THR A 27 7.88 -21.70 -5.76
CA THR A 27 8.51 -22.03 -4.47
C THR A 27 7.71 -23.07 -3.68
N ASP A 28 8.18 -23.47 -2.49
CA ASP A 28 7.39 -24.29 -1.56
C ASP A 28 6.29 -23.46 -0.90
N LEU A 29 5.26 -24.12 -0.37
CA LEU A 29 4.06 -23.48 0.20
C LEU A 29 4.39 -22.36 1.21
N LYS A 30 5.41 -22.56 2.06
CA LYS A 30 5.81 -21.58 3.07
C LYS A 30 6.42 -20.32 2.44
N ARG A 31 7.34 -20.50 1.50
CA ARG A 31 7.98 -19.37 0.80
C ARG A 31 7.01 -18.66 -0.15
N GLY A 32 6.11 -19.40 -0.79
CA GLY A 32 5.08 -18.84 -1.65
C GLY A 32 4.21 -17.84 -0.90
N ILE A 33 3.67 -18.24 0.26
CA ILE A 33 2.90 -17.33 1.12
C ILE A 33 3.74 -16.15 1.59
N TYR A 34 4.96 -16.41 2.06
CA TYR A 34 5.85 -15.34 2.50
C TYR A 34 6.07 -14.27 1.41
N TYR A 35 6.34 -14.69 0.16
CA TYR A 35 6.50 -13.77 -0.95
C TYR A 35 5.21 -13.06 -1.33
N GLU A 36 4.06 -13.76 -1.32
CA GLU A 36 2.76 -13.15 -1.58
C GLU A 36 2.42 -12.06 -0.54
N ASP A 37 2.58 -12.37 0.76
CA ASP A 37 2.34 -11.42 1.85
C ASP A 37 3.30 -10.24 1.79
N THR A 38 4.60 -10.51 1.59
CA THR A 38 5.62 -9.46 1.47
C THR A 38 5.36 -8.56 0.27
N PHE A 39 4.97 -9.13 -0.87
CA PHE A 39 4.60 -8.38 -2.05
C PHE A 39 3.38 -7.48 -1.79
N SER A 40 2.34 -8.01 -1.11
CA SER A 40 1.17 -7.23 -0.74
C SER A 40 1.52 -6.03 0.17
N VAL A 41 2.40 -6.24 1.15
CA VAL A 41 2.89 -5.18 2.04
C VAL A 41 3.68 -4.11 1.25
N ILE A 42 4.55 -4.52 0.33
CA ILE A 42 5.33 -3.57 -0.50
C ILE A 42 4.41 -2.74 -1.39
N MET A 43 3.40 -3.36 -2.01
CA MET A 43 2.46 -2.65 -2.88
C MET A 43 1.63 -1.64 -2.09
N THR A 44 1.06 -2.04 -0.95
CA THR A 44 0.26 -1.17 -0.09
C THR A 44 1.08 0.00 0.49
N PHE A 45 2.32 -0.27 0.92
CA PHE A 45 3.26 0.77 1.33
C PHE A 45 3.55 1.77 0.20
N SER A 46 3.83 1.27 -1.01
CA SER A 46 4.16 2.09 -2.16
C SER A 46 3.00 3.01 -2.55
N ASP A 47 1.77 2.48 -2.57
CA ASP A 47 0.56 3.24 -2.87
C ASP A 47 0.32 4.34 -1.82
N ALA A 48 0.45 4.02 -0.53
CA ALA A 48 0.29 4.98 0.57
C ALA A 48 1.37 6.09 0.50
N TYR A 49 2.61 5.72 0.23
CA TYR A 49 3.71 6.68 0.05
C TYR A 49 3.44 7.61 -1.14
N HIS A 50 3.00 7.06 -2.27
CA HIS A 50 2.68 7.86 -3.46
C HIS A 50 1.51 8.81 -3.22
N ALA A 51 0.47 8.39 -2.48
CA ALA A 51 -0.64 9.25 -2.10
C ALA A 51 -0.17 10.42 -1.22
N TYR A 52 0.63 10.14 -0.20
CA TYR A 52 1.23 11.15 0.69
C TYR A 52 2.06 12.19 -0.08
N GLU A 53 3.02 11.74 -0.90
CA GLU A 53 3.90 12.62 -1.67
C GLU A 53 3.12 13.43 -2.73
N SER A 54 2.13 12.82 -3.38
CA SER A 54 1.27 13.51 -4.35
C SER A 54 0.48 14.63 -3.69
N LYS A 55 -0.08 14.40 -2.51
CA LYS A 55 -0.85 15.41 -1.77
C LYS A 55 0.03 16.57 -1.32
N LYS A 56 1.23 16.27 -0.81
CA LYS A 56 2.22 17.28 -0.44
C LYS A 56 2.58 18.19 -1.62
N ARG A 57 2.79 17.62 -2.81
CA ARG A 57 3.05 18.39 -4.04
C ARG A 57 1.85 19.23 -4.47
N GLU A 58 0.63 18.71 -4.34
CA GLU A 58 -0.60 19.45 -4.65
C GLU A 58 -0.71 20.74 -3.82
N ILE A 59 -0.43 20.65 -2.51
CA ILE A 59 -0.48 21.77 -1.58
C ILE A 59 0.60 22.79 -1.89
N LEU A 60 1.84 22.33 -2.14
CA LEU A 60 2.92 23.20 -2.57
C LEU A 60 2.54 23.95 -3.86
N LEU A 61 2.01 23.25 -4.86
CA LEU A 61 1.58 23.86 -6.11
C LEU A 61 0.42 24.86 -5.92
N LYS A 62 -0.52 24.59 -5.01
CA LYS A 62 -1.57 25.55 -4.64
C LYS A 62 -0.99 26.82 -4.02
N SER A 63 0.01 26.67 -3.15
CA SER A 63 0.68 27.80 -2.49
C SER A 63 1.51 28.66 -3.45
N LEU A 64 2.02 28.07 -4.53
CA LEU A 64 2.80 28.73 -5.58
C LEU A 64 1.95 29.49 -6.61
N LYS A 65 0.61 29.34 -6.61
CA LYS A 65 -0.23 30.05 -7.58
C LYS A 65 -0.24 31.55 -7.26
N PRO A 66 0.16 32.43 -8.21
CA PRO A 66 0.06 33.86 -8.00
C PRO A 66 -1.40 34.24 -7.75
N PRO A 67 -1.67 35.26 -6.91
CA PRO A 67 -3.03 35.71 -6.66
C PRO A 67 -3.69 36.07 -8.01
N PRO A 68 -4.97 35.74 -8.19
CA PRO A 68 -5.67 36.08 -9.42
C PRO A 68 -5.58 37.60 -9.63
N ILE A 69 -5.10 38.02 -10.80
CA ILE A 69 -5.13 39.42 -11.21
C ILE A 69 -6.60 39.82 -11.24
N VAL A 70 -7.02 40.64 -10.27
CA VAL A 70 -8.40 41.10 -10.13
C VAL A 70 -8.65 42.12 -11.24
N ASN A 71 -9.04 41.65 -12.41
CA ASN A 71 -9.67 42.50 -13.40
C ASN A 71 -11.12 42.69 -12.96
N GLU A 72 -11.38 43.82 -12.30
CA GLU A 72 -12.72 44.24 -11.87
C GLU A 72 -13.67 44.34 -13.07
N THR A 73 -14.35 43.23 -13.39
CA THR A 73 -15.53 43.28 -14.25
C THR A 73 -16.72 42.76 -13.48
N LYS A 74 -17.53 43.72 -13.04
CA LYS A 74 -18.85 43.54 -12.42
C LYS A 74 -19.69 42.55 -13.22
N LYS A 75 -19.81 41.30 -12.78
CA LYS A 75 -20.86 40.38 -13.26
C LYS A 75 -21.61 39.71 -12.11
N LYS A 76 -22.92 39.92 -12.17
CA LYS A 76 -24.03 39.48 -11.32
C LYS A 76 -23.82 38.09 -10.67
N LYS A 77 -23.83 38.06 -9.34
CA LYS A 77 -23.85 36.82 -8.53
C LYS A 77 -25.19 36.10 -8.67
N LYS A 78 -25.23 34.97 -9.37
CA LYS A 78 -26.26 33.92 -9.14
C LYS A 78 -25.85 33.12 -7.90
N LYS A 79 -26.69 33.14 -6.85
CA LYS A 79 -26.56 32.28 -5.66
C LYS A 79 -26.69 30.81 -6.09
N LYS A 80 -25.56 30.09 -6.20
CA LYS A 80 -25.56 28.63 -6.16
C LYS A 80 -25.58 28.20 -4.69
N LYS A 81 -26.50 27.29 -4.33
CA LYS A 81 -26.53 26.62 -3.03
C LYS A 81 -25.15 25.99 -2.79
N LYS A 82 -24.46 26.43 -1.74
CA LYS A 82 -23.24 25.76 -1.26
C LYS A 82 -23.69 24.46 -0.62
N CYS A 83 -23.34 23.34 -1.23
CA CYS A 83 -23.31 22.08 -0.52
C CYS A 83 -22.17 22.21 0.49
N GLU A 84 -22.49 22.21 1.79
CA GLU A 84 -21.49 22.25 2.86
C GLU A 84 -20.79 20.89 2.91
N THR A 85 -19.83 20.69 2.02
CA THR A 85 -18.82 19.64 2.19
C THR A 85 -17.94 20.10 3.35
N LYS A 86 -17.76 19.26 4.39
CA LYS A 86 -16.76 19.51 5.42
C LYS A 86 -15.40 19.59 4.71
N ILE A 87 -14.88 20.79 4.53
CA ILE A 87 -13.56 21.00 3.95
C ILE A 87 -12.58 20.57 5.03
N VAL A 88 -12.06 19.35 4.89
CA VAL A 88 -10.94 18.91 5.72
C VAL A 88 -9.74 19.77 5.33
N PRO A 89 -9.04 20.39 6.30
CA PRO A 89 -7.84 21.16 6.01
C PRO A 89 -6.83 20.30 5.26
N ASP A 90 -6.20 20.86 4.23
CA ASP A 90 -5.20 20.16 3.41
C ASP A 90 -4.06 19.59 4.30
N ASP A 91 -3.71 20.28 5.40
CA ASP A 91 -2.71 19.82 6.39
C ASP A 91 -3.16 18.55 7.16
N GLN A 92 -4.45 18.46 7.50
CA GLN A 92 -4.98 17.27 8.18
C GLN A 92 -4.94 16.05 7.25
N VAL A 93 -5.27 16.24 5.97
CA VAL A 93 -5.20 15.17 4.97
C VAL A 93 -3.77 14.65 4.81
N VAL A 94 -2.77 15.54 4.86
CA VAL A 94 -1.36 15.14 4.79
C VAL A 94 -0.93 14.35 6.02
N GLU A 95 -1.34 14.75 7.22
CA GLU A 95 -1.01 14.00 8.44
C GLU A 95 -1.72 12.64 8.49
N ASP A 96 -2.97 12.54 8.04
CA ASP A 96 -3.68 11.26 7.96
C ASP A 96 -2.97 10.30 6.99
N LEU A 97 -2.57 10.78 5.81
CA LEU A 97 -1.79 10.00 4.85
C LEU A 97 -0.40 9.63 5.37
N ARG A 98 0.25 10.54 6.12
CA ARG A 98 1.55 10.29 6.75
C ARG A 98 1.44 9.18 7.79
N TRP A 99 0.39 9.21 8.61
CA TRP A 99 0.11 8.19 9.59
C TRP A 99 -0.11 6.81 8.93
N GLU A 100 -0.92 6.77 7.88
CA GLU A 100 -1.18 5.55 7.11
C GLU A 100 0.10 4.96 6.50
N TYR A 101 0.89 5.79 5.81
CA TYR A 101 2.20 5.40 5.27
C TYR A 101 3.15 4.83 6.35
N ARG A 102 3.24 5.49 7.51
CA ARG A 102 4.12 5.04 8.62
C ARG A 102 3.72 3.67 9.19
N ASN A 103 2.42 3.38 9.22
CA ASN A 103 1.96 2.07 9.68
C ASN A 103 2.40 0.96 8.72
N TYR A 104 2.32 1.19 7.40
CA TYR A 104 2.81 0.24 6.41
C TYR A 104 4.34 0.16 6.36
N GLU A 105 5.06 1.25 6.62
CA GLU A 105 6.53 1.25 6.72
C GLU A 105 7.00 0.26 7.80
N SER A 106 6.34 0.28 8.95
CA SER A 106 6.65 -0.63 10.06
C SER A 106 6.40 -2.09 9.68
N ALA A 107 5.28 -2.37 8.99
CA ALA A 107 4.98 -3.71 8.48
C ALA A 107 6.00 -4.18 7.44
N MET A 108 6.44 -3.29 6.54
CA MET A 108 7.45 -3.58 5.53
C MET A 108 8.79 -3.96 6.16
N VAL A 109 9.26 -3.21 7.16
CA VAL A 109 10.53 -3.49 7.85
C VAL A 109 10.51 -4.89 8.47
N VAL A 110 9.42 -5.26 9.16
CA VAL A 110 9.26 -6.60 9.75
C VAL A 110 9.28 -7.68 8.66
N SER A 111 8.54 -7.50 7.56
CA SER A 111 8.54 -8.46 6.45
C SER A 111 9.92 -8.64 5.83
N MET A 112 10.71 -7.56 5.70
CA MET A 112 12.08 -7.60 5.16
C MET A 112 13.09 -8.24 6.13
N GLU A 113 12.92 -8.06 7.44
CA GLU A 113 13.76 -8.74 8.45
C GLU A 113 13.55 -10.27 8.44
N GLU A 114 12.31 -10.72 8.17
CA GLU A 114 11.98 -12.14 8.04
C GLU A 114 12.52 -12.77 6.75
N GLU A 115 12.89 -11.97 5.74
CA GLU A 115 13.44 -12.44 4.46
C GLU A 115 14.69 -13.30 4.67
N GLY A 116 15.50 -12.99 5.68
CA GLY A 116 16.67 -13.77 6.05
C GLY A 116 16.37 -15.25 6.33
N ARG A 117 15.15 -15.59 6.74
CA ARG A 117 14.70 -16.97 7.00
C ARG A 117 14.25 -17.72 5.75
N TYR A 118 13.83 -16.98 4.72
CA TYR A 118 13.25 -17.54 3.49
C TYR A 118 14.14 -17.37 2.26
N ARG A 119 15.28 -16.68 2.39
CA ARG A 119 16.32 -16.66 1.35
C ARG A 119 16.57 -18.08 0.85
N PRO A 120 16.57 -18.30 -0.47
CA PRO A 120 17.24 -19.48 -0.99
C PRO A 120 18.67 -19.36 -0.47
N PHE A 121 19.19 -20.39 0.20
CA PHE A 121 20.64 -20.53 0.36
C PHE A 121 21.23 -20.12 -0.97
N ALA A 122 22.07 -19.08 -0.99
CA ALA A 122 22.81 -18.73 -2.18
C ALA A 122 23.47 -20.04 -2.62
N LYS A 123 22.96 -20.64 -3.71
CA LYS A 123 23.69 -21.70 -4.38
C LYS A 123 24.97 -21.01 -4.77
N ASN A 124 26.04 -21.21 -4.01
CA ASN A 124 27.37 -20.83 -4.43
C ASN A 124 27.50 -21.36 -5.87
N PRO A 125 27.68 -20.50 -6.89
CA PRO A 125 27.73 -20.96 -8.28
C PRO A 125 29.05 -21.70 -8.60
N GLY A 126 29.70 -22.31 -7.60
CA GLY A 126 31.03 -22.92 -7.70
C GLY A 126 31.20 -24.30 -7.07
N SER A 127 30.21 -24.85 -6.35
CA SER A 127 30.35 -26.20 -5.80
C SER A 127 29.92 -27.24 -6.82
N ARG A 128 30.82 -27.59 -7.75
CA ARG A 128 30.75 -28.89 -8.42
C ARG A 128 30.91 -29.99 -7.38
N PRO A 129 30.16 -31.10 -7.45
CA PRO A 129 30.45 -32.25 -6.62
C PRO A 129 31.85 -32.76 -7.00
N LEU A 130 32.73 -32.86 -6.01
CA LEU A 130 33.98 -33.59 -6.16
C LEU A 130 33.67 -35.08 -6.09
N LYS A 131 33.84 -35.71 -7.26
CA LYS A 131 33.87 -37.14 -7.59
C LYS A 131 32.52 -37.86 -7.64
#